data_AF-A0A8T7FTS1-F1
#
_entry.id   AF-A0A8T7FTS1-F1
#
_cell.length_a   1.000
_cell.length_b   1.000
_cell.length_c   1.000
_cell.angle_alpha   90.00
_cell.angle_beta   90.00
_cell.angle_gamma   90.00
#
_symmetry.space_group_name_H-M   'P 1'
#
loop_
_entity.id
_entity.type
_entity.pdbx_description
1 polymer ?
#
loop_
_entity_poly.entity_id
_entity_poly.type
_entity_poly.pdbx_seq_one_letter_code
_entity_poly.pdbx_strand_id
1 'polypeptide(L)'
;MDVGDPNKIENLTYSLFDYDVSIIHIEKPRNHTIGYYHNIPKISEDARTAIENGRTVICIPESSNFTARSGNEYGATVYDWLKNFHIELRDNIGHDIRPSGSGMSQPVKNYLRHCSEYHQIVLSSETEKARQLAVVGDTDIVVGMEFQISKGVFVILPPPSIQKDSYQNIMYDIEHLARRYFERAQRRIPVIDAPDWLSGYLVKRAAELGSQIEKLREEKSVFDRIAYVLYGSGDELEECVALLLEHIGLKVDRQPRGANIDLKANNAKLGVRFAIEVTGTKGIIRKDSNKISQVWQHIHEIQGTEGTKDKIVIVANTECHLPPNQRSQTSFSSNVVDLLERNEVLLISTLQLYTLWKAIFDGVKNVEDVILHLYEISGLYKE
;
A
#
# COMPACT_ATOMS: atom_id res chain seq x y z
N MET A 1 3.41 -7.13 -7.97
CA MET A 1 4.03 -8.39 -8.41
C MET A 1 4.06 -8.39 -9.92
N ASP A 2 5.23 -8.22 -10.53
CA ASP A 2 5.44 -8.56 -11.95
C ASP A 2 6.20 -9.88 -11.95
N VAL A 3 5.46 -10.97 -11.79
CA VAL A 3 5.99 -12.31 -11.97
C VAL A 3 5.95 -12.52 -13.47
N GLY A 4 7.10 -12.39 -14.14
CA GLY A 4 7.22 -12.71 -15.56
C GLY A 4 6.54 -14.03 -15.88
N ASP A 5 6.02 -14.17 -17.11
CA ASP A 5 5.25 -15.32 -17.57
C ASP A 5 5.92 -16.65 -17.12
N PRO A 6 5.29 -17.44 -16.22
CA PRO A 6 5.88 -18.66 -15.68
C PRO A 6 6.11 -19.73 -16.77
N ASN A 7 5.51 -19.59 -17.96
CA ASN A 7 5.76 -20.46 -19.10
C ASN A 7 7.00 -20.04 -19.93
N LYS A 8 7.55 -18.86 -19.67
CA LYS A 8 8.80 -18.35 -20.23
C LYS A 8 9.85 -18.30 -19.12
N ILE A 9 10.24 -19.49 -18.67
CA ILE A 9 11.25 -19.74 -17.62
C ILE A 9 12.60 -19.01 -17.88
N GLU A 10 12.82 -18.51 -19.09
CA GLU A 10 14.13 -18.04 -19.56
C GLU A 10 14.45 -16.55 -19.28
N ASN A 11 13.60 -15.77 -18.60
CA ASN A 11 13.86 -14.35 -18.32
C ASN A 11 13.25 -13.88 -16.99
N LEU A 12 13.49 -14.60 -15.90
CA LEU A 12 12.81 -14.33 -14.62
C LEU A 12 13.67 -13.49 -13.68
N THR A 13 13.56 -12.16 -13.79
CA THR A 13 13.97 -11.25 -12.71
C THR A 13 12.89 -11.29 -11.63
N TYR A 14 13.08 -12.06 -10.57
CA TYR A 14 12.19 -11.98 -9.41
C TYR A 14 12.52 -10.72 -8.62
N SER A 15 11.58 -9.78 -8.61
CA SER A 15 11.45 -8.82 -7.50
C SER A 15 10.22 -9.22 -6.70
N LEU A 16 10.41 -10.17 -5.77
CA LEU A 16 9.39 -10.43 -4.77
C LEU A 16 9.39 -9.22 -3.82
N PHE A 17 8.43 -8.32 -4.01
CA PHE A 17 8.11 -7.27 -3.05
C PHE A 17 6.92 -7.76 -2.24
N ASP A 18 7.20 -8.60 -1.27
CA ASP A 18 6.21 -9.00 -0.29
C ASP A 18 6.87 -8.94 1.08
N TYR A 19 6.12 -8.48 2.09
CA TYR A 19 6.59 -8.44 3.47
C TYR A 19 7.83 -7.56 3.77
N ASP A 20 7.91 -6.29 3.34
CA ASP A 20 9.08 -5.39 3.62
C ASP A 20 10.47 -6.00 3.30
N VAL A 21 10.51 -7.06 2.48
CA VAL A 21 11.71 -7.72 1.97
C VAL A 21 11.68 -7.62 0.46
N SER A 22 12.77 -7.14 -0.12
CA SER A 22 12.98 -7.15 -1.57
C SER A 22 14.01 -8.23 -1.90
N ILE A 23 13.65 -9.20 -2.73
CA ILE A 23 14.63 -10.12 -3.31
C ILE A 23 15.08 -9.57 -4.66
N ILE A 24 16.39 -9.50 -4.87
CA ILE A 24 17.02 -9.08 -6.11
C ILE A 24 17.80 -10.28 -6.64
N HIS A 25 17.23 -10.95 -7.64
CA HIS A 25 17.90 -12.00 -8.40
C HIS A 25 18.34 -11.43 -9.75
N ILE A 26 19.64 -11.52 -10.06
CA ILE A 26 20.21 -11.00 -11.31
C ILE A 26 20.75 -12.18 -12.11
N GLU A 27 19.94 -12.63 -13.06
CA GLU A 27 20.28 -13.76 -13.95
C GLU A 27 21.36 -13.38 -14.97
N LYS A 28 22.18 -14.36 -15.34
CA LYS A 28 23.13 -14.27 -16.46
C LYS A 28 22.35 -14.13 -17.77
N PRO A 29 22.42 -13.01 -18.50
CA PRO A 29 21.69 -12.92 -19.76
C PRO A 29 22.28 -13.92 -20.76
N ARG A 30 21.43 -14.74 -21.38
CA ARG A 30 21.85 -15.75 -22.39
C ARG A 30 22.46 -15.12 -23.65
N ASN A 31 22.14 -13.86 -23.93
CA ASN A 31 22.66 -13.04 -25.02
C ASN A 31 23.09 -11.67 -24.51
N HIS A 32 23.99 -10.95 -25.20
CA HIS A 32 24.41 -9.57 -24.87
C HIS A 32 23.26 -8.55 -25.10
N THR A 33 22.16 -8.68 -24.37
CA THR A 33 20.96 -7.87 -24.55
C THR A 33 21.11 -6.53 -23.83
N ILE A 34 21.20 -5.46 -24.62
CA ILE A 34 21.36 -4.05 -24.17
C ILE A 34 20.18 -3.57 -23.29
N GLY A 35 19.02 -4.22 -23.34
CA GLY A 35 17.81 -3.78 -22.63
C GLY A 35 17.84 -3.91 -21.09
N TYR A 36 18.61 -4.85 -20.53
CA TYR A 36 18.66 -5.06 -19.08
C TYR A 36 19.34 -3.90 -18.32
N TYR A 37 20.20 -3.13 -19.00
CA TYR A 37 21.07 -2.15 -18.36
C TYR A 37 20.35 -0.87 -17.93
N HIS A 38 19.21 -0.52 -18.53
CA HIS A 38 18.46 0.68 -18.16
C HIS A 38 17.83 0.62 -16.76
N ASN A 39 17.59 -0.59 -16.24
CA ASN A 39 16.92 -0.77 -14.95
C ASN A 39 17.90 -0.89 -13.77
N ILE A 40 19.19 -1.15 -14.00
CA ILE A 40 20.17 -1.35 -12.93
C ILE A 40 20.31 -0.10 -12.03
N PRO A 41 20.43 1.12 -12.56
CA PRO A 41 20.47 2.32 -11.72
C PRO A 41 19.21 2.47 -10.86
N LYS A 42 18.04 2.12 -11.42
CA LYS A 42 16.77 2.15 -10.71
C LYS A 42 16.71 1.08 -9.61
N ILE A 43 17.10 -0.16 -9.90
CA ILE A 43 17.17 -1.25 -8.91
C ILE A 43 18.11 -0.88 -7.76
N SER A 44 19.26 -0.28 -8.06
CA SER A 44 20.20 0.22 -7.06
C SER A 44 19.58 1.31 -6.20
N GLU A 45 18.93 2.30 -6.81
CA GLU A 45 18.28 3.41 -6.10
C GLU A 45 17.12 2.91 -5.24
N ASP A 46 16.29 2.02 -5.77
CA ASP A 46 15.15 1.40 -5.08
C ASP A 46 15.64 0.54 -3.91
N ALA A 47 16.71 -0.25 -4.09
CA ALA A 47 17.32 -1.06 -3.04
C ALA A 47 17.88 -0.19 -1.91
N ARG A 48 18.62 0.87 -2.25
CA ARG A 48 19.15 1.84 -1.28
C ARG A 48 18.00 2.49 -0.51
N THR A 49 17.01 3.01 -1.23
CA THR A 49 15.82 3.65 -0.65
C THR A 49 15.08 2.69 0.28
N ALA A 50 14.95 1.41 -0.11
CA ALA A 50 14.32 0.39 0.73
C ALA A 50 15.11 0.18 2.04
N ILE A 51 16.43 -0.01 1.95
CA ILE A 51 17.31 -0.20 3.11
C ILE A 51 17.28 1.02 4.04
N GLU A 52 17.35 2.25 3.51
CA GLU A 52 17.27 3.49 4.29
C GLU A 52 15.94 3.62 5.04
N ASN A 53 14.85 3.10 4.46
CA ASN A 53 13.53 3.05 5.07
C ASN A 53 13.34 1.86 6.03
N GLY A 54 14.38 1.08 6.31
CA GLY A 54 14.33 -0.01 7.29
C GLY A 54 13.92 -1.37 6.74
N ARG A 55 13.84 -1.52 5.40
CA ARG A 55 13.50 -2.79 4.76
C ARG A 55 14.70 -3.73 4.69
N THR A 56 14.41 -5.00 4.45
CA THR A 56 15.45 -5.98 4.11
C THR A 56 15.58 -6.11 2.60
N VAL A 57 16.80 -6.16 2.10
CA VAL A 57 17.07 -6.48 0.69
C VAL A 57 17.96 -7.73 0.66
N ILE A 58 17.51 -8.77 -0.05
CA ILE A 58 18.24 -10.01 -0.27
C ILE A 58 18.73 -10.03 -1.72
N CYS A 59 20.04 -9.97 -1.91
CA CYS A 59 20.73 -10.01 -3.20
C CYS A 59 21.28 -11.42 -3.46
N ILE A 60 20.93 -11.99 -4.61
CA ILE A 60 21.39 -13.29 -5.06
C ILE A 60 22.06 -13.10 -6.43
N PRO A 61 23.40 -12.91 -6.48
CA PRO A 61 24.13 -12.66 -7.71
C PRO A 61 24.41 -13.96 -8.47
N GLU A 62 23.83 -14.17 -9.66
CA GLU A 62 24.02 -15.39 -10.46
C GLU A 62 25.16 -15.29 -11.49
N SER A 63 25.60 -14.08 -11.83
CA SER A 63 26.60 -13.91 -12.88
C SER A 63 27.57 -12.80 -12.57
N SER A 64 28.84 -12.98 -12.93
CA SER A 64 29.85 -11.96 -12.80
C SER A 64 29.77 -10.93 -13.92
N ASN A 65 29.93 -9.66 -13.54
CA ASN A 65 30.53 -8.60 -14.35
C ASN A 65 30.26 -8.65 -15.86
N PHE A 66 28.99 -8.60 -16.28
CA PHE A 66 28.72 -8.13 -17.63
C PHE A 66 28.94 -6.63 -17.64
N THR A 67 29.99 -6.22 -18.35
CA THR A 67 30.27 -4.82 -18.62
C THR A 67 29.32 -4.35 -19.71
N ALA A 68 28.38 -3.48 -19.35
CA ALA A 68 27.57 -2.79 -20.34
C ALA A 68 28.49 -1.83 -21.12
N ARG A 69 28.79 -2.13 -22.40
CA ARG A 69 29.45 -1.14 -23.26
C ARG A 69 28.42 -0.09 -23.68
N SER A 70 28.37 1.01 -22.93
CA SER A 70 27.73 2.26 -23.36
C SER A 70 28.80 3.13 -24.03
N GLY A 71 29.07 2.95 -25.31
CA GLY A 71 30.05 3.75 -26.06
C GLY A 71 31.52 3.48 -25.68
N ASN A 72 32.36 4.53 -25.72
CA ASN A 72 33.82 4.47 -25.52
C ASN A 72 34.27 4.44 -24.04
N GLU A 73 33.35 4.39 -23.08
CA GLU A 73 33.68 4.39 -21.65
C GLU A 73 33.68 2.98 -21.07
N TYR A 74 34.57 2.75 -20.08
CA TYR A 74 34.73 1.48 -19.38
C TYR A 74 33.38 0.99 -18.84
N GLY A 75 33.02 -0.25 -19.16
CA GLY A 75 31.72 -0.78 -18.79
C GLY A 75 31.56 -0.89 -17.27
N ALA A 76 30.42 -0.43 -16.77
CA ALA A 76 30.03 -0.68 -15.39
C ALA A 76 29.59 -2.13 -15.22
N THR A 77 29.97 -2.75 -14.11
CA THR A 77 29.50 -4.08 -13.74
C THR A 77 28.09 -4.00 -13.15
N VAL A 78 27.30 -5.07 -13.30
CA VAL A 78 25.95 -5.15 -12.71
C VAL A 78 25.98 -5.00 -11.18
N TYR A 79 27.13 -5.16 -10.54
CA TYR A 79 27.32 -4.98 -9.10
C TYR A 79 28.17 -3.78 -8.74
N ASP A 80 28.45 -2.84 -9.65
CA ASP A 80 29.17 -1.63 -9.28
C ASP A 80 28.42 -0.82 -8.21
N TRP A 81 27.10 -0.99 -8.12
CA TRP A 81 26.31 -0.43 -7.02
C TRP A 81 26.65 -1.03 -5.64
N LEU A 82 27.20 -2.25 -5.57
CA LEU A 82 27.70 -2.84 -4.31
C LEU A 82 28.93 -2.10 -3.77
N LYS A 83 29.69 -1.41 -4.63
CA LYS A 83 30.83 -0.58 -4.20
C LYS A 83 30.37 0.59 -3.32
N ASN A 84 29.15 1.10 -3.51
CA ASN A 84 28.54 2.09 -2.63
C ASN A 84 28.34 1.55 -1.20
N PHE A 85 28.33 0.23 -1.04
CA PHE A 85 28.26 -0.47 0.24
C PHE A 85 29.61 -1.04 0.69
N HIS A 86 30.71 -0.69 0.01
CA HIS A 86 32.07 -1.19 0.27
C HIS A 86 32.22 -2.72 0.08
N ILE A 87 31.42 -3.29 -0.85
CA ILE A 87 31.40 -4.71 -1.16
C ILE A 87 31.92 -4.93 -2.58
N GLU A 88 32.90 -5.82 -2.72
CA GLU A 88 33.40 -6.31 -4.00
C GLU A 88 33.12 -7.81 -4.12
N LEU A 89 32.61 -8.25 -5.27
CA LEU A 89 32.46 -9.66 -5.59
C LEU A 89 33.65 -10.10 -6.45
N ARG A 90 34.32 -11.18 -6.04
CA ARG A 90 35.40 -11.82 -6.81
C ARG A 90 34.96 -13.17 -7.33
N ASP A 91 35.30 -13.43 -8.59
CA ASP A 91 35.00 -14.69 -9.25
C ASP A 91 35.87 -15.78 -8.65
N ASN A 92 35.22 -16.73 -8.00
CA ASN A 92 35.83 -17.96 -7.54
C ASN A 92 34.82 -19.07 -7.72
N ILE A 93 35.21 -20.14 -8.39
CA ILE A 93 34.38 -21.33 -8.53
C ILE A 93 34.88 -22.32 -7.49
N GLY A 94 33.97 -22.82 -6.67
CA GLY A 94 34.26 -23.93 -5.77
C GLY A 94 32.98 -24.65 -5.38
N HIS A 95 33.16 -25.71 -4.60
CA HIS A 95 32.08 -26.58 -4.16
C HIS A 95 32.05 -26.62 -2.63
N ASP A 96 31.00 -27.21 -2.05
CA ASP A 96 30.84 -27.39 -0.60
C ASP A 96 30.60 -26.06 0.17
N ILE A 97 29.55 -25.32 -0.23
CA ILE A 97 29.09 -24.15 0.51
C ILE A 97 28.45 -24.61 1.82
N ARG A 98 28.92 -24.07 2.94
CA ARG A 98 28.46 -24.40 4.29
C ARG A 98 27.99 -23.15 5.04
N PRO A 99 27.00 -23.27 5.94
CA PRO A 99 26.64 -22.17 6.84
C PRO A 99 27.82 -21.78 7.74
N SER A 100 28.04 -20.48 7.95
CA SER A 100 29.04 -20.00 8.91
C SER A 100 28.49 -20.08 10.34
N GLY A 101 29.06 -20.99 11.15
CA GLY A 101 28.76 -21.14 12.57
C GLY A 101 27.52 -21.98 12.94
N SER A 102 27.44 -22.39 14.20
CA SER A 102 26.43 -23.35 14.72
C SER A 102 25.02 -22.76 14.89
N GLY A 103 24.89 -21.44 15.03
CA GLY A 103 23.63 -20.73 15.33
C GLY A 103 22.85 -20.17 14.13
N MET A 104 23.13 -20.65 12.91
CA MET A 104 22.43 -20.19 11.71
C MET A 104 20.99 -20.68 11.64
N SER A 105 20.10 -19.83 11.14
CA SER A 105 18.67 -20.14 11.01
C SER A 105 18.45 -21.28 10.01
N GLN A 106 17.47 -22.14 10.28
CA GLN A 106 17.13 -23.25 9.39
C GLN A 106 16.78 -22.81 7.95
N PRO A 107 16.09 -21.67 7.72
CA PRO A 107 15.82 -21.19 6.36
C PRO A 107 17.09 -20.92 5.54
N VAL A 108 18.12 -20.28 6.13
CA VAL A 108 19.39 -20.05 5.42
C VAL A 108 20.06 -21.39 5.12
N LYS A 109 20.06 -22.33 6.07
CA LYS A 109 20.65 -23.66 5.87
C LYS A 109 19.96 -24.44 4.76
N ASN A 110 18.64 -24.35 4.66
CA ASN A 110 17.88 -25.03 3.59
C ASN A 110 18.21 -24.42 2.23
N TYR A 111 18.17 -23.09 2.12
CA TYR A 111 18.51 -22.37 0.90
C TYR A 111 19.89 -22.76 0.35
N LEU A 112 20.92 -22.77 1.21
CA LEU A 112 22.30 -23.06 0.82
C LEU A 112 22.50 -24.47 0.24
N ARG A 113 21.60 -25.42 0.48
CA ARG A 113 21.68 -26.77 -0.12
C ARG A 113 21.49 -26.75 -1.63
N HIS A 114 20.88 -25.70 -2.16
CA HIS A 114 20.67 -25.52 -3.58
C HIS A 114 21.85 -24.82 -4.26
N CYS A 115 22.79 -24.25 -3.50
CA CYS A 115 23.89 -23.45 -4.04
C CYS A 115 25.11 -24.33 -4.32
N SER A 116 25.50 -24.44 -5.59
CA SER A 116 26.70 -25.17 -6.01
C SER A 116 27.80 -24.26 -6.55
N GLU A 117 27.46 -23.01 -6.85
CA GLU A 117 28.34 -21.96 -7.35
C GLU A 117 28.30 -20.76 -6.41
N TYR A 118 29.37 -19.98 -6.36
CA TYR A 118 29.44 -18.81 -5.50
C TYR A 118 30.31 -17.71 -6.09
N HIS A 119 30.22 -16.52 -5.49
CA HIS A 119 31.19 -15.45 -5.64
C HIS A 119 31.82 -15.18 -4.28
N GLN A 120 33.14 -15.02 -4.23
CA GLN A 120 33.80 -14.61 -2.99
C GLN A 120 33.41 -13.16 -2.70
N ILE A 121 32.91 -12.91 -1.50
CA ILE A 121 32.63 -11.56 -1.02
C ILE A 121 33.92 -11.02 -0.40
N VAL A 122 34.44 -9.93 -0.96
CA VAL A 122 35.60 -9.19 -0.45
C VAL A 122 35.16 -7.83 0.04
N LEU A 123 35.55 -7.48 1.25
CA LEU A 123 35.25 -6.18 1.85
C LEU A 123 36.45 -5.26 1.71
N SER A 124 36.21 -4.05 1.21
CA SER A 124 37.27 -3.05 1.03
C SER A 124 37.66 -2.34 2.34
N SER A 125 36.90 -2.52 3.41
CA SER A 125 37.13 -1.97 4.75
C SER A 125 36.52 -2.86 5.85
N GLU A 126 36.93 -2.68 7.11
CA GLU A 126 36.28 -3.29 8.26
C GLU A 126 34.85 -2.73 8.39
N THR A 127 33.88 -3.42 7.78
CA THR A 127 32.47 -3.17 8.04
C THR A 127 32.15 -3.78 9.39
N GLU A 128 32.22 -2.97 10.46
CA GLU A 128 32.06 -3.37 11.87
C GLU A 128 30.76 -4.15 12.19
N LYS A 129 29.82 -4.27 11.25
CA LYS A 129 28.50 -4.91 11.42
C LYS A 129 28.17 -5.93 10.32
N ALA A 130 29.17 -6.55 9.72
CA ALA A 130 28.96 -7.66 8.80
C ALA A 130 28.91 -8.99 9.56
N ARG A 131 27.88 -9.80 9.31
CA ARG A 131 27.75 -11.17 9.82
C ARG A 131 27.87 -12.16 8.69
N GLN A 132 28.85 -13.06 8.77
CA GLN A 132 29.00 -14.15 7.81
C GLN A 132 27.81 -15.12 7.93
N LEU A 133 27.25 -15.51 6.78
CA LEU A 133 26.17 -16.48 6.68
C LEU A 133 26.63 -17.79 6.05
N ALA A 134 27.55 -17.72 5.08
CA ALA A 134 28.03 -18.89 4.35
C ALA A 134 29.52 -18.76 4.00
N VAL A 135 30.23 -19.90 4.08
CA VAL A 135 31.65 -20.07 3.74
C VAL A 135 31.85 -21.31 2.87
N VAL A 136 33.03 -21.50 2.32
CA VAL A 136 33.36 -22.65 1.46
C VAL A 136 34.18 -23.67 2.24
N GLY A 137 33.66 -24.89 2.42
CA GLY A 137 34.33 -25.98 3.13
C GLY A 137 34.84 -25.55 4.51
N ASP A 138 36.13 -25.79 4.76
CA ASP A 138 36.84 -25.36 5.97
C ASP A 138 37.75 -24.15 5.70
N THR A 139 37.43 -23.34 4.67
CA THR A 139 38.21 -22.16 4.27
C THR A 139 37.61 -20.86 4.83
N ASP A 140 38.40 -19.79 4.79
CA ASP A 140 37.95 -18.42 5.14
C ASP A 140 37.24 -17.70 3.98
N ILE A 141 36.90 -18.40 2.89
CA ILE A 141 36.22 -17.81 1.73
C ILE A 141 34.75 -17.58 2.09
N VAL A 142 34.38 -16.32 2.30
CA VAL A 142 32.99 -15.91 2.59
C VAL A 142 32.21 -15.76 1.29
N VAL A 143 31.03 -16.39 1.24
CA VAL A 143 30.17 -16.42 0.05
C VAL A 143 28.72 -15.98 0.34
N GLY A 144 28.39 -15.79 1.62
CA GLY A 144 27.13 -15.20 2.04
C GLY A 144 27.33 -14.33 3.27
N MET A 145 26.70 -13.15 3.28
CA MET A 145 26.90 -12.16 4.32
C MET A 145 25.67 -11.30 4.56
N GLU A 146 25.50 -10.85 5.80
CA GLU A 146 24.46 -9.93 6.23
C GLU A 146 25.10 -8.64 6.73
N PHE A 147 24.53 -7.50 6.33
CA PHE A 147 24.95 -6.16 6.71
C PHE A 147 23.78 -5.41 7.33
N GLN A 148 24.02 -4.77 8.47
CA GLN A 148 23.11 -3.74 8.97
C GLN A 148 23.50 -2.40 8.34
N ILE A 149 22.66 -1.87 7.47
CA ILE A 149 22.92 -0.61 6.76
C ILE A 149 21.81 0.37 7.12
N SER A 150 22.17 1.47 7.80
CA SER A 150 21.20 2.41 8.37
C SER A 150 20.16 1.65 9.23
N LYS A 151 18.87 1.78 8.91
CA LYS A 151 17.76 1.10 9.59
C LYS A 151 17.44 -0.28 9.03
N GLY A 152 17.91 -0.61 7.82
CA GLY A 152 17.58 -1.82 7.09
C GLY A 152 18.65 -2.90 7.15
N VAL A 153 18.36 -4.02 6.51
CA VAL A 153 19.27 -5.17 6.43
C VAL A 153 19.56 -5.47 4.97
N PHE A 154 20.83 -5.64 4.63
CA PHE A 154 21.25 -6.08 3.31
C PHE A 154 21.87 -7.47 3.42
N VAL A 155 21.40 -8.41 2.61
CA VAL A 155 21.82 -9.81 2.66
C VAL A 155 22.34 -10.17 1.27
N ILE A 156 23.53 -10.75 1.21
CA ILE A 156 24.09 -11.34 -0.01
C ILE A 156 24.18 -12.85 0.21
N LEU A 157 23.67 -13.64 -0.73
CA LEU A 157 23.73 -15.10 -0.71
C LEU A 157 24.16 -15.65 -2.07
N PRO A 158 24.84 -16.80 -2.11
CA PRO A 158 25.26 -17.41 -3.37
C PRO A 158 24.05 -17.87 -4.19
N PRO A 159 24.11 -17.87 -5.53
CA PRO A 159 23.00 -18.25 -6.38
C PRO A 159 22.67 -19.75 -6.26
N PRO A 160 21.39 -20.14 -6.38
CA PRO A 160 21.02 -21.54 -6.41
C PRO A 160 21.30 -22.15 -7.80
N SER A 161 21.57 -23.45 -7.85
CA SER A 161 21.62 -24.22 -9.10
C SER A 161 20.19 -24.51 -9.57
N ILE A 162 19.71 -23.74 -10.53
CA ILE A 162 18.34 -23.87 -11.05
C ILE A 162 18.28 -25.04 -12.04
N GLN A 163 17.88 -26.21 -11.54
CA GLN A 163 17.46 -27.32 -12.39
C GLN A 163 15.93 -27.36 -12.45
N LYS A 164 15.37 -27.79 -13.60
CA LYS A 164 13.91 -27.75 -13.84
C LYS A 164 13.11 -28.50 -12.76
N ASP A 165 13.68 -29.58 -12.22
CA ASP A 165 13.02 -30.44 -11.22
C ASP A 165 13.19 -29.95 -9.77
N SER A 166 14.10 -28.99 -9.52
CA SER A 166 14.36 -28.43 -8.17
C SER A 166 13.75 -27.04 -7.96
N TYR A 167 13.26 -26.40 -9.03
CA TYR A 167 12.77 -25.02 -9.00
C TYR A 167 11.73 -24.73 -7.91
N GLN A 168 10.72 -25.59 -7.75
CA GLN A 168 9.68 -25.39 -6.72
C GLN A 168 10.25 -25.42 -5.30
N ASN A 169 11.20 -26.31 -5.04
CA ASN A 169 11.84 -26.42 -3.72
C ASN A 169 12.72 -25.20 -3.43
N ILE A 170 13.44 -24.70 -4.44
CA ILE A 170 14.26 -23.50 -4.33
C ILE A 170 13.37 -22.29 -3.99
N MET A 171 12.26 -22.12 -4.71
CA MET A 171 11.33 -21.02 -4.46
C MET A 171 10.69 -21.08 -3.08
N TYR A 172 10.32 -22.29 -2.63
CA TYR A 172 9.81 -22.51 -1.27
C TYR A 172 10.83 -22.07 -0.20
N ASP A 173 12.10 -22.43 -0.36
CA ASP A 173 13.15 -22.05 0.58
C ASP A 173 13.49 -20.54 0.53
N ILE A 174 13.41 -19.92 -0.65
CA ILE A 174 13.55 -18.46 -0.81
C ILE A 174 12.41 -17.72 -0.11
N GLU A 175 11.17 -18.20 -0.23
CA GLU A 175 10.02 -17.62 0.48
C GLU A 175 10.20 -17.71 2.00
N HIS A 176 10.63 -18.87 2.51
CA HIS A 176 10.91 -19.07 3.93
C HIS A 176 12.02 -18.16 4.44
N LEU A 177 13.06 -17.95 3.62
CA LEU A 177 14.13 -17.01 3.91
C LEU A 177 13.60 -15.56 3.98
N ALA A 178 12.82 -15.13 2.99
CA ALA A 178 12.22 -13.80 2.97
C ALA A 178 11.32 -13.56 4.19
N ARG A 179 10.43 -14.50 4.50
CA ARG A 179 9.57 -14.45 5.68
C ARG A 179 10.39 -14.33 6.97
N ARG A 180 11.48 -15.07 7.10
CA ARG A 180 12.36 -14.99 8.28
C ARG A 180 12.98 -13.61 8.46
N TYR A 181 13.37 -12.97 7.37
CA TYR A 181 13.92 -11.61 7.38
C TYR A 181 12.85 -10.55 7.61
N PHE A 182 11.65 -10.73 7.05
CA PHE A 182 10.50 -9.90 7.38
C PHE A 182 10.20 -9.94 8.87
N GLU A 183 10.00 -11.13 9.43
CA GLU A 183 9.76 -11.31 10.85
C GLU A 183 10.86 -10.66 11.68
N ARG A 184 12.11 -10.69 11.23
CA ARG A 184 13.23 -10.04 11.90
C ARG A 184 13.18 -8.51 11.78
N ALA A 185 12.86 -7.95 10.62
CA ALA A 185 12.67 -6.51 10.44
C ALA A 185 11.48 -6.01 11.27
N GLN A 186 10.44 -6.84 11.43
CA GLN A 186 9.30 -6.61 12.31
C GLN A 186 9.64 -6.81 13.80
N ARG A 187 10.80 -7.40 14.16
CA ARG A 187 11.31 -7.46 15.55
C ARG A 187 11.80 -6.10 16.06
N ARG A 188 10.94 -5.09 16.03
CA ARG A 188 10.60 -4.38 17.26
C ARG A 188 9.77 -5.37 18.07
N ILE A 189 10.38 -6.22 18.92
CA ILE A 189 9.75 -7.36 19.65
C ILE A 189 8.21 -7.29 19.54
N PRO A 190 7.60 -7.91 18.51
CA PRO A 190 6.17 -7.82 18.36
C PRO A 190 5.58 -8.54 19.56
N VAL A 191 4.94 -7.78 20.44
CA VAL A 191 4.05 -8.28 21.50
C VAL A 191 2.76 -8.79 20.83
N ILE A 192 2.90 -9.59 19.78
CA ILE A 192 1.79 -10.17 19.03
C ILE A 192 1.64 -11.65 19.44
N ASP A 193 2.72 -12.27 19.93
CA ASP A 193 2.74 -13.59 20.59
C ASP A 193 3.19 -13.49 22.06
N ALA A 194 2.98 -12.34 22.70
CA ALA A 194 3.16 -12.28 24.14
C ALA A 194 2.08 -13.14 24.79
N PRO A 195 2.45 -14.06 25.69
CA PRO A 195 1.44 -14.78 26.45
C PRO A 195 0.54 -13.80 27.19
N ASP A 196 -0.76 -14.09 27.27
CA ASP A 196 -1.76 -13.21 27.93
C ASP A 196 -1.33 -12.81 29.35
N TRP A 197 -0.59 -13.69 30.04
CA TRP A 197 -0.08 -13.44 31.40
C TRP A 197 0.96 -12.31 31.48
N LEU A 198 1.68 -11.98 30.40
CA LEU A 198 2.72 -10.94 30.40
C LEU A 198 2.14 -9.56 30.73
N SER A 199 0.89 -9.32 30.36
CA SER A 199 0.15 -8.08 30.66
C SER A 199 0.14 -7.75 32.16
N GLY A 200 0.11 -8.77 33.03
CA GLY A 200 0.14 -8.61 34.50
C GLY A 200 1.51 -8.24 35.08
N TYR A 201 2.58 -8.33 34.27
CA TYR A 201 3.95 -7.98 34.67
C TYR A 201 4.45 -6.67 34.05
N LEU A 202 3.67 -6.05 33.16
CA LEU A 202 4.04 -4.76 32.57
C LEU A 202 4.03 -3.67 33.65
N VAL A 203 5.04 -2.79 33.62
CA VAL A 203 5.03 -1.59 34.45
C VAL A 203 3.84 -0.70 34.06
N LYS A 204 3.22 -0.02 35.05
CA LYS A 204 2.02 0.81 34.85
C LYS A 204 2.11 1.73 33.62
N ARG A 205 3.27 2.38 33.42
CA ARG A 205 3.49 3.29 32.29
C ARG A 205 3.43 2.60 30.93
N ALA A 206 3.90 1.36 30.82
CA ALA A 206 3.85 0.59 29.57
C ALA A 206 2.41 0.23 29.20
N ALA A 207 1.60 -0.17 30.18
CA ALA A 207 0.17 -0.44 29.98
C ALA A 207 -0.60 0.84 29.57
N GLU A 208 -0.33 1.97 30.23
CA GLU A 208 -0.90 3.28 29.86
C GLU A 208 -0.55 3.68 28.42
N LEU A 209 0.72 3.49 28.01
CA LEU A 209 1.15 3.78 26.65
C LEU A 209 0.48 2.87 25.62
N GLY A 210 0.32 1.58 25.93
CA GLY A 210 -0.42 0.65 25.07
C GLY A 210 -1.85 1.12 24.84
N SER A 211 -2.57 1.50 25.91
CA SER A 211 -3.92 2.04 25.81
C SER A 211 -3.99 3.36 25.03
N GLN A 212 -3.00 4.25 25.19
CA GLN A 212 -2.91 5.48 24.39
C GLN A 212 -2.70 5.20 22.91
N ILE A 213 -1.85 4.22 22.57
CA ILE A 213 -1.61 3.82 21.19
C ILE A 213 -2.89 3.26 20.56
N GLU A 214 -3.60 2.37 21.24
CA GLU A 214 -4.86 1.83 20.72
C GLU A 214 -5.92 2.92 20.54
N LYS A 215 -6.07 3.83 21.51
CA LYS A 215 -6.98 4.96 21.38
C LYS A 215 -6.64 5.85 20.18
N LEU A 216 -5.37 6.17 19.98
CA LEU A 216 -4.91 6.98 18.84
C LEU A 216 -5.08 6.24 17.50
N ARG A 217 -4.95 4.91 17.50
CA ARG A 217 -5.21 4.08 16.31
C ARG A 217 -6.68 4.07 15.94
N GLU A 218 -7.56 3.89 16.93
CA GLU A 218 -9.02 3.99 16.74
C GLU A 218 -9.42 5.37 16.23
N GLU A 219 -8.89 6.44 16.84
CA GLU A 219 -9.12 7.81 16.43
C GLU A 219 -8.64 8.06 14.99
N LYS A 220 -7.42 7.63 14.64
CA LYS A 220 -6.91 7.72 13.26
C LYS A 220 -7.77 6.95 12.27
N SER A 221 -8.25 5.76 12.65
CA SER A 221 -9.08 4.93 11.79
C SER A 221 -10.37 5.63 11.37
N VAL A 222 -10.98 6.43 12.26
CA VAL A 222 -12.14 7.28 11.92
C VAL A 222 -11.78 8.27 10.81
N PHE A 223 -10.65 8.97 10.93
CA PHE A 223 -10.21 9.92 9.90
C PHE A 223 -9.84 9.24 8.58
N ASP A 224 -9.23 8.06 8.62
CA ASP A 224 -8.91 7.30 7.41
C ASP A 224 -10.19 6.88 6.66
N ARG A 225 -11.24 6.49 7.41
CA ARG A 225 -12.57 6.18 6.84
C ARG A 225 -13.23 7.43 6.27
N ILE A 226 -13.21 8.56 6.96
CA ILE A 226 -13.73 9.82 6.41
C ILE A 226 -12.95 10.21 5.15
N ALA A 227 -11.63 10.06 5.11
CA ALA A 227 -10.81 10.36 3.93
C ALA A 227 -11.16 9.45 2.72
N TYR A 228 -11.69 8.25 2.96
CA TYR A 228 -12.15 7.35 1.90
C TYR A 228 -13.22 7.98 1.01
N VAL A 229 -14.02 8.94 1.50
CA VAL A 229 -15.02 9.65 0.66
C VAL A 229 -14.40 10.37 -0.53
N LEU A 230 -13.11 10.66 -0.46
CA LEU A 230 -12.39 11.33 -1.54
C LEU A 230 -12.12 10.37 -2.69
N TYR A 231 -11.96 9.07 -2.50
CA TYR A 231 -11.54 8.14 -3.58
C TYR A 231 -12.35 6.84 -3.65
N GLY A 232 -13.28 6.64 -2.72
CA GLY A 232 -14.10 5.46 -2.59
C GLY A 232 -15.24 5.34 -3.59
N SER A 233 -15.83 4.15 -3.64
CA SER A 233 -17.04 3.82 -4.41
C SER A 233 -17.78 2.65 -3.75
N GLY A 234 -19.05 2.42 -4.12
CA GLY A 234 -19.84 1.30 -3.61
C GLY A 234 -20.29 1.45 -2.17
N ASP A 235 -20.64 0.34 -1.53
CA ASP A 235 -21.18 0.29 -0.16
C ASP A 235 -20.21 0.91 0.87
N GLU A 236 -18.90 0.75 0.70
CA GLU A 236 -17.90 1.36 1.58
C GLU A 236 -17.92 2.90 1.50
N LEU A 237 -18.22 3.47 0.32
CA LEU A 237 -18.39 4.91 0.18
C LEU A 237 -19.63 5.40 0.94
N GLU A 238 -20.74 4.68 0.87
CA GLU A 238 -21.97 5.01 1.61
C GLU A 238 -21.71 5.04 3.12
N GLU A 239 -20.98 4.05 3.65
CA GLU A 239 -20.61 4.01 5.07
C GLU A 239 -19.74 5.19 5.49
N CYS A 240 -18.78 5.56 4.65
CA CYS A 240 -17.89 6.68 4.95
C CYS A 240 -18.61 8.03 4.83
N VAL A 241 -19.56 8.17 3.89
CA VAL A 241 -20.42 9.36 3.80
C VAL A 241 -21.36 9.44 5.01
N ALA A 242 -21.93 8.32 5.45
CA ALA A 242 -22.75 8.29 6.67
C ALA A 242 -21.96 8.76 7.90
N LEU A 243 -20.75 8.22 8.10
CA LEU A 243 -19.85 8.62 9.18
C LEU A 243 -19.49 10.12 9.10
N LEU A 244 -19.21 10.63 7.90
CA LEU A 244 -18.92 12.06 7.70
C LEU A 244 -20.12 12.93 8.10
N LEU A 245 -21.34 12.56 7.69
CA LEU A 245 -22.57 13.27 8.03
C LEU A 245 -22.87 13.23 9.54
N GLU A 246 -22.56 12.12 10.21
CA GLU A 246 -22.62 12.03 11.68
C GLU A 246 -21.66 13.01 12.36
N HIS A 247 -20.45 13.16 11.83
CA HIS A 247 -19.49 14.17 12.31
C HIS A 247 -19.93 15.62 12.01
N ILE A 248 -20.79 15.84 11.01
CA ILE A 248 -21.47 17.12 10.76
C ILE A 248 -22.66 17.29 11.74
N GLY A 249 -22.96 16.34 12.62
CA GLY A 249 -24.00 16.47 13.64
C GLY A 249 -25.40 16.03 13.16
N LEU A 250 -25.45 15.18 12.14
CA LEU A 250 -26.69 14.52 11.72
C LEU A 250 -26.80 13.14 12.37
N LYS A 251 -28.02 12.70 12.69
CA LYS A 251 -28.30 11.29 12.97
C LYS A 251 -28.58 10.59 11.64
N VAL A 252 -27.81 9.57 11.31
CA VAL A 252 -27.87 8.88 10.00
C VAL A 252 -28.34 7.44 10.17
N ASP A 253 -29.31 7.04 9.36
CA ASP A 253 -29.85 5.68 9.28
C ASP A 253 -29.65 5.14 7.86
N ARG A 254 -28.80 4.12 7.70
CA ARG A 254 -28.62 3.43 6.41
C ARG A 254 -29.88 2.68 6.01
N GLN A 255 -30.26 2.77 4.75
CA GLN A 255 -31.39 2.04 4.23
C GLN A 255 -30.97 0.62 3.77
N PRO A 256 -31.89 -0.36 3.75
CA PRO A 256 -31.60 -1.69 3.23
C PRO A 256 -31.17 -1.64 1.75
N ARG A 257 -30.31 -2.58 1.35
CA ARG A 257 -29.93 -2.74 -0.07
C ARG A 257 -31.17 -2.87 -0.96
N GLY A 258 -31.21 -2.10 -2.04
CA GLY A 258 -32.33 -2.06 -2.97
C GLY A 258 -33.41 -1.02 -2.66
N ALA A 259 -33.25 -0.24 -1.58
CA ALA A 259 -34.05 0.96 -1.38
C ALA A 259 -33.78 2.02 -2.47
N ASN A 260 -34.70 2.97 -2.64
CA ASN A 260 -34.58 4.06 -3.62
C ASN A 260 -33.59 5.16 -3.20
N ILE A 261 -33.18 5.15 -1.94
CA ILE A 261 -32.18 6.05 -1.35
C ILE A 261 -31.27 5.24 -0.44
N ASP A 262 -29.99 5.61 -0.38
CA ASP A 262 -28.98 4.90 0.41
C ASP A 262 -29.06 5.27 1.90
N LEU A 263 -29.23 6.56 2.24
CA LEU A 263 -29.22 7.05 3.62
C LEU A 263 -30.43 7.95 3.92
N LYS A 264 -30.92 7.87 5.16
CA LYS A 264 -31.77 8.91 5.76
C LYS A 264 -31.00 9.61 6.86
N ALA A 265 -31.06 10.94 6.89
CA ALA A 265 -30.40 11.71 7.93
C ALA A 265 -31.37 12.73 8.53
N ASN A 266 -31.21 13.05 9.81
CA ASN A 266 -32.01 14.10 10.46
C ASN A 266 -31.23 14.85 11.52
N ASN A 267 -31.66 16.08 11.79
CA ASN A 267 -31.24 16.83 12.96
C ASN A 267 -32.49 17.27 13.73
N ALA A 268 -32.74 16.62 14.87
CA ALA A 268 -33.93 16.87 15.68
C ALA A 268 -33.97 18.30 16.25
N LYS A 269 -32.81 18.92 16.53
CA LYS A 269 -32.73 20.28 17.05
C LYS A 269 -33.19 21.31 16.01
N LEU A 270 -32.80 21.11 14.75
CA LEU A 270 -33.13 22.00 13.63
C LEU A 270 -34.45 21.63 12.93
N GLY A 271 -35.02 20.45 13.23
CA GLY A 271 -36.25 20.00 12.60
C GLY A 271 -36.10 19.65 11.11
N VAL A 272 -34.87 19.38 10.65
CA VAL A 272 -34.58 19.07 9.24
C VAL A 272 -34.31 17.59 9.02
N ARG A 273 -34.67 17.10 7.83
CA ARG A 273 -34.50 15.70 7.43
C ARG A 273 -34.01 15.62 5.99
N PHE A 274 -33.20 14.61 5.70
CA PHE A 274 -32.57 14.39 4.41
C PHE A 274 -32.78 12.95 3.92
N ALA A 275 -32.99 12.82 2.63
CA ALA A 275 -33.00 11.57 1.87
C ALA A 275 -31.82 11.62 0.89
N ILE A 276 -30.82 10.77 1.11
CA ILE A 276 -29.50 10.94 0.49
C ILE A 276 -29.17 9.74 -0.37
N GLU A 277 -28.87 9.99 -1.63
CA GLU A 277 -28.32 9.02 -2.57
C GLU A 277 -26.82 9.25 -2.74
N VAL A 278 -26.03 8.20 -2.64
CA VAL A 278 -24.57 8.24 -2.73
C VAL A 278 -24.10 7.48 -3.97
N THR A 279 -23.14 8.04 -4.69
CA THR A 279 -22.57 7.36 -5.85
C THR A 279 -21.11 7.70 -6.07
N GLY A 280 -20.29 6.68 -6.32
CA GLY A 280 -18.91 6.82 -6.75
C GLY A 280 -18.74 6.32 -8.17
N THR A 281 -18.17 7.13 -9.06
CA THR A 281 -18.02 6.77 -10.48
C THR A 281 -16.73 7.34 -11.06
N LYS A 282 -16.21 6.69 -12.11
CA LYS A 282 -15.01 7.13 -12.82
C LYS A 282 -15.26 8.33 -13.74
N GLY A 283 -16.52 8.67 -14.05
CA GLY A 283 -16.87 9.80 -14.91
C GLY A 283 -17.88 10.75 -14.26
N ILE A 284 -18.38 11.71 -15.04
CA ILE A 284 -19.46 12.61 -14.61
C ILE A 284 -20.82 11.90 -14.60
N ILE A 285 -21.76 12.38 -13.78
CA ILE A 285 -23.13 11.87 -13.75
C ILE A 285 -23.96 12.49 -14.88
N ARG A 286 -24.55 11.63 -15.70
CA ARG A 286 -25.39 11.97 -16.84
C ARG A 286 -26.85 11.58 -16.60
N LYS A 287 -27.75 12.10 -17.43
CA LYS A 287 -29.22 11.94 -17.29
C LYS A 287 -29.68 10.48 -17.35
N ASP A 288 -28.95 9.64 -18.07
CA ASP A 288 -29.18 8.21 -18.24
C ASP A 288 -28.62 7.34 -17.10
N SER A 289 -28.03 7.95 -16.07
CA SER A 289 -27.56 7.21 -14.90
C SER A 289 -28.73 6.63 -14.11
N ASN A 290 -28.66 5.34 -13.77
CA ASN A 290 -29.65 4.64 -12.93
C ASN A 290 -29.92 5.38 -11.60
N LYS A 291 -28.91 6.08 -11.06
CA LYS A 291 -29.00 6.87 -9.83
C LYS A 291 -30.01 8.02 -9.94
N ILE A 292 -30.13 8.62 -11.13
CA ILE A 292 -31.13 9.66 -11.42
C ILE A 292 -32.53 9.05 -11.41
N SER A 293 -32.70 7.84 -11.96
CA SER A 293 -33.97 7.12 -11.95
C SER A 293 -34.42 6.76 -10.53
N GLN A 294 -33.52 6.33 -9.65
CA GLN A 294 -33.82 6.01 -8.24
C GLN A 294 -34.31 7.25 -7.48
N VAL A 295 -33.60 8.37 -7.61
CA VAL A 295 -34.00 9.65 -7.02
C VAL A 295 -35.37 10.09 -7.54
N TRP A 296 -35.64 9.90 -8.83
CA TRP A 296 -36.94 10.18 -9.42
C TRP A 296 -38.07 9.33 -8.85
N GLN A 297 -37.86 8.02 -8.68
CA GLN A 297 -38.85 7.16 -8.03
C GLN A 297 -39.16 7.65 -6.62
N HIS A 298 -38.13 8.00 -5.85
CA HIS A 298 -38.30 8.50 -4.49
C HIS A 298 -39.11 9.81 -4.43
N ILE A 299 -38.85 10.76 -5.34
CA ILE A 299 -39.63 12.00 -5.46
C ILE A 299 -41.13 11.70 -5.63
N HIS A 300 -41.48 10.75 -6.51
CA HIS A 300 -42.87 10.40 -6.79
C HIS A 300 -43.54 9.68 -5.61
N GLU A 301 -42.80 8.85 -4.87
CA GLU A 301 -43.31 8.16 -3.68
C GLU A 301 -43.67 9.16 -2.56
N ILE A 302 -42.83 10.17 -2.33
CA ILE A 302 -43.06 11.13 -1.23
C ILE A 302 -44.20 12.11 -1.54
N GLN A 303 -44.41 12.47 -2.80
CA GLN A 303 -45.48 13.40 -3.20
C GLN A 303 -46.90 12.92 -2.82
N GLY A 304 -47.08 11.62 -2.54
CA GLY A 304 -48.35 11.03 -2.09
C GLY A 304 -48.54 10.92 -0.58
N THR A 305 -47.52 11.24 0.23
CA THR A 305 -47.57 11.09 1.70
C THR A 305 -47.68 12.44 2.40
N GLU A 306 -48.76 12.66 3.15
CA GLU A 306 -48.88 13.81 4.06
C GLU A 306 -47.91 13.65 5.24
N GLY A 307 -46.88 14.49 5.29
CA GLY A 307 -45.86 14.49 6.33
C GLY A 307 -44.68 15.38 5.92
N THR A 308 -43.90 15.85 6.91
CA THR A 308 -42.69 16.67 6.72
C THR A 308 -41.86 16.18 5.53
N LYS A 309 -41.46 17.08 4.63
CA LYS A 309 -40.78 16.77 3.37
C LYS A 309 -39.28 16.57 3.63
N ASP A 310 -38.73 15.41 3.24
CA ASP A 310 -37.28 15.18 3.31
C ASP A 310 -36.58 15.98 2.19
N LYS A 311 -35.47 16.64 2.53
CA LYS A 311 -34.59 17.24 1.53
C LYS A 311 -33.82 16.15 0.80
N ILE A 312 -34.00 16.07 -0.51
CA ILE A 312 -33.30 15.07 -1.32
C ILE A 312 -31.91 15.61 -1.68
N VAL A 313 -30.89 14.77 -1.47
CA VAL A 313 -29.48 15.10 -1.74
C VAL A 313 -28.84 13.99 -2.56
N ILE A 314 -28.11 14.36 -3.62
CA ILE A 314 -27.21 13.44 -4.32
C ILE A 314 -25.78 13.80 -3.96
N VAL A 315 -25.07 12.86 -3.34
CA VAL A 315 -23.65 12.96 -2.99
C VAL A 315 -22.84 12.15 -3.99
N ALA A 316 -22.00 12.83 -4.77
CA ALA A 316 -21.26 12.21 -5.87
C ALA A 316 -19.74 12.27 -5.69
N ASN A 317 -19.08 11.11 -5.71
CA ASN A 317 -17.63 11.00 -5.87
C ASN A 317 -17.29 10.72 -7.34
N THR A 318 -17.39 11.74 -8.19
CA THR A 318 -17.05 11.62 -9.62
C THR A 318 -15.54 11.64 -9.83
N GLU A 319 -15.09 10.94 -10.87
CA GLU A 319 -13.67 10.80 -11.20
C GLU A 319 -12.86 10.31 -10.00
N CYS A 320 -13.42 9.37 -9.23
CA CYS A 320 -12.87 8.90 -7.95
C CYS A 320 -11.46 8.29 -8.06
N HIS A 321 -11.07 7.85 -9.26
CA HIS A 321 -9.74 7.33 -9.58
C HIS A 321 -8.67 8.40 -9.76
N LEU A 322 -9.05 9.68 -9.83
CA LEU A 322 -8.13 10.82 -9.95
C LEU A 322 -7.98 11.55 -8.61
N PRO A 323 -6.79 12.10 -8.30
CA PRO A 323 -6.62 13.04 -7.20
C PRO A 323 -7.58 14.24 -7.29
N PRO A 324 -8.06 14.81 -6.16
CA PRO A 324 -9.02 15.92 -6.17
C PRO A 324 -8.65 17.12 -7.05
N ASN A 325 -7.36 17.47 -7.10
CA ASN A 325 -6.86 18.60 -7.90
C ASN A 325 -6.75 18.32 -9.41
N GLN A 326 -7.02 17.09 -9.86
CA GLN A 326 -7.01 16.69 -11.27
C GLN A 326 -8.42 16.43 -11.81
N ARG A 327 -9.46 16.54 -10.97
CA ARG A 327 -10.85 16.31 -11.37
C ARG A 327 -11.40 17.50 -12.14
N SER A 328 -12.36 17.20 -13.00
CA SER A 328 -13.22 18.20 -13.61
C SER A 328 -13.95 19.01 -12.54
N GLN A 329 -14.23 20.28 -12.84
CA GLN A 329 -15.01 21.14 -11.95
C GLN A 329 -16.50 20.74 -11.89
N THR A 330 -16.97 19.88 -12.78
CA THR A 330 -18.39 19.55 -12.93
C THR A 330 -18.66 18.06 -12.73
N SER A 331 -19.14 17.68 -11.55
CA SER A 331 -19.58 16.32 -11.25
C SER A 331 -20.86 15.90 -11.99
N PHE A 332 -21.67 16.87 -12.41
CA PHE A 332 -22.98 16.63 -13.02
C PHE A 332 -23.05 17.31 -14.39
N SER A 333 -23.66 16.65 -15.38
CA SER A 333 -23.99 17.30 -16.65
C SER A 333 -25.04 18.40 -16.44
N SER A 334 -25.01 19.47 -17.24
CA SER A 334 -25.97 20.59 -17.14
C SER A 334 -27.43 20.14 -17.18
N ASN A 335 -27.76 19.19 -18.07
CA ASN A 335 -29.11 18.62 -18.17
C ASN A 335 -29.58 17.94 -16.88
N VAL A 336 -28.67 17.35 -16.08
CA VAL A 336 -29.00 16.75 -14.78
C VAL A 336 -29.23 17.85 -13.75
N VAL A 337 -28.37 18.87 -13.74
CA VAL A 337 -28.50 20.03 -12.83
C VAL A 337 -29.86 20.71 -13.06
N ASP A 338 -30.17 21.09 -14.29
CA ASP A 338 -31.42 21.76 -14.66
C ASP A 338 -32.66 20.94 -14.28
N LEU A 339 -32.56 19.61 -14.42
CA LEU A 339 -33.65 18.69 -14.12
C LEU A 339 -33.90 18.59 -12.62
N LEU A 340 -32.85 18.41 -11.82
CA LEU A 340 -32.95 18.13 -10.40
C LEU A 340 -33.11 19.40 -9.55
N GLU A 341 -32.56 20.53 -10.00
CA GLU A 341 -32.76 21.83 -9.35
C GLU A 341 -34.24 22.23 -9.30
N ARG A 342 -34.99 22.02 -10.40
CA ARG A 342 -36.44 22.28 -10.48
C ARG A 342 -37.27 21.42 -9.51
N ASN A 343 -36.68 20.36 -8.98
CA ASN A 343 -37.32 19.44 -8.04
C ASN A 343 -36.75 19.58 -6.62
N GLU A 344 -36.08 20.70 -6.34
CA GLU A 344 -35.53 21.04 -5.03
C GLU A 344 -34.49 20.03 -4.51
N VAL A 345 -33.82 19.31 -5.41
CA VAL A 345 -32.77 18.34 -5.06
C VAL A 345 -31.43 19.06 -4.96
N LEU A 346 -30.68 18.81 -3.88
CA LEU A 346 -29.30 19.27 -3.73
C LEU A 346 -28.33 18.29 -4.42
N LEU A 347 -27.40 18.82 -5.21
CA LEU A 347 -26.31 18.08 -5.85
C LEU A 347 -24.98 18.54 -5.26
N ILE A 348 -24.26 17.66 -4.59
CA ILE A 348 -22.98 17.97 -3.93
C ILE A 348 -21.95 16.89 -4.22
N SER A 349 -20.70 17.29 -4.45
CA SER A 349 -19.60 16.32 -4.55
C SER A 349 -19.10 15.87 -3.18
N THR A 350 -18.53 14.67 -3.08
CA THR A 350 -17.89 14.24 -1.81
C THR A 350 -16.72 15.14 -1.41
N LEU A 351 -16.04 15.77 -2.38
CA LEU A 351 -14.99 16.74 -2.10
C LEU A 351 -15.53 17.99 -1.41
N GLN A 352 -16.63 18.56 -1.91
CA GLN A 352 -17.29 19.71 -1.27
C GLN A 352 -17.80 19.35 0.12
N LEU A 353 -18.44 18.19 0.26
CA LEU A 353 -18.92 17.70 1.55
C LEU A 353 -17.76 17.49 2.55
N TYR A 354 -16.63 16.95 2.10
CA TYR A 354 -15.41 16.81 2.90
C TYR A 354 -14.82 18.17 3.30
N THR A 355 -14.81 19.16 2.40
CA THR A 355 -14.35 20.52 2.72
C THR A 355 -15.23 21.19 3.77
N LEU A 356 -16.55 20.98 3.71
CA LEU A 356 -17.49 21.47 4.74
C LEU A 356 -17.22 20.83 6.09
N TRP A 357 -17.09 19.50 6.13
CA TRP A 357 -16.73 18.78 7.35
C TRP A 357 -15.40 19.28 7.91
N LYS A 358 -14.37 19.44 7.08
CA LYS A 358 -13.06 19.93 7.49
C LYS A 358 -13.16 21.33 8.09
N ALA A 359 -13.91 22.24 7.46
CA ALA A 359 -14.11 23.59 7.98
C ALA A 359 -14.84 23.60 9.33
N ILE A 360 -15.80 22.69 9.56
CA ILE A 360 -16.43 22.48 10.86
C ILE A 360 -15.41 21.97 11.89
N PHE A 361 -14.65 20.94 11.52
CA PHE A 361 -13.65 20.31 12.37
C PHE A 361 -12.55 21.29 12.81
N ASP A 362 -12.11 22.15 11.90
CA ASP A 362 -11.13 23.21 12.13
C ASP A 362 -11.74 24.43 12.87
N GLY A 363 -13.04 24.41 13.19
CA GLY A 363 -13.74 25.50 13.89
C GLY A 363 -14.00 26.75 13.05
N VAL A 364 -13.83 26.66 11.73
CA VAL A 364 -14.03 27.76 10.77
C VAL A 364 -15.51 27.98 10.45
N LYS A 365 -16.31 26.92 10.38
CA LYS A 365 -17.76 26.98 10.14
C LYS A 365 -18.54 26.40 11.31
N ASN A 366 -19.72 26.98 11.59
CA ASN A 366 -20.65 26.44 12.57
C ASN A 366 -21.42 25.24 11.98
N VAL A 367 -21.62 24.21 12.78
CA VAL A 367 -22.36 22.99 12.41
C VAL A 367 -23.79 23.30 11.94
N GLU A 368 -24.53 24.10 12.70
CA GLU A 368 -25.95 24.36 12.47
C GLU A 368 -26.16 25.19 11.20
N ASP A 369 -25.30 26.19 10.97
CA ASP A 369 -25.31 27.01 9.76
C ASP A 369 -25.06 26.16 8.52
N VAL A 370 -24.12 25.22 8.57
CA VAL A 370 -23.84 24.31 7.45
C VAL A 370 -25.02 23.38 7.18
N ILE A 371 -25.64 22.81 8.22
CA ILE A 371 -26.80 21.92 8.05
C ILE A 371 -27.98 22.69 7.42
N LEU A 372 -28.31 23.87 7.95
CA LEU A 372 -29.42 24.69 7.41
C LEU A 372 -29.14 25.10 5.97
N HIS A 373 -27.90 25.50 5.67
CA HIS A 373 -27.50 25.85 4.33
C HIS A 373 -27.64 24.68 3.33
N LEU A 374 -27.22 23.47 3.72
CA LEU A 374 -27.43 22.26 2.91
C LEU A 374 -28.92 21.95 2.72
N TYR A 375 -29.77 22.25 3.71
CA TYR A 375 -31.20 22.03 3.62
C TYR A 375 -31.88 23.01 2.65
N GLU A 376 -31.45 24.28 2.64
CA GLU A 376 -32.03 25.36 1.84
C GLU A 376 -31.61 25.31 0.36
N ILE A 377 -30.36 24.93 0.06
CA ILE A 377 -29.85 24.95 -1.32
C ILE A 377 -30.54 23.88 -2.17
N SER A 378 -30.90 24.26 -3.40
CA SER A 378 -31.31 23.33 -4.46
C SER A 378 -30.39 23.49 -5.68
N GLY A 379 -30.23 22.42 -6.46
CA GLY A 379 -29.30 22.39 -7.59
C GLY A 379 -27.86 22.11 -7.16
N LEU A 380 -26.90 22.59 -7.95
CA LEU A 380 -25.47 22.36 -7.68
C LEU A 380 -24.99 23.18 -6.48
N TYR A 381 -24.37 22.52 -5.50
CA TYR A 381 -23.71 23.18 -4.39
C TYR A 381 -22.58 24.10 -4.90
N LYS A 382 -22.60 25.35 -4.47
CA LYS A 382 -21.59 26.37 -4.75
C LYS A 382 -21.11 26.91 -3.42
N GLU A 383 -19.79 26.96 -3.24
CA GLU A 383 -19.15 27.51 -2.03
C GLU A 383 -19.31 29.03 -1.92
#